data_AF-A0A3G9D0A1-F1
#
_entry.id   AF-A0A3G9D0A1-F1
#
_cell.length_a   1.000
_cell.length_b   1.000
_cell.length_c   1.000
_cell.angle_alpha   90.00
_cell.angle_beta   90.00
_cell.angle_gamma   90.00
#
_symmetry.space_group_name_H-M   'P 1'
#
loop_
_entity.id
_entity.type
_entity.pdbx_description
1 polymer ?
#
loop_
_entity_poly.entity_id
_entity_poly.type
_entity_poly.pdbx_seq_one_letter_code
_entity_poly.pdbx_strand_id
1 'polypeptide(L)'
;MKICLTCSHGGHLTEILQLMDAFQGQDIFFITYEGARSSELTKKYTLKNLGKNPVRFLLSIPKVFSILLREKPDIVISTGSEIAIPVFYTAKLLRIKTMFIESLCRVEEPSLSGKIVYPVSDVFLVQWKQLLSKFGKKAQYWGNVL
;
A
#
# COMPACT_ATOMS: atom_id res chain seq x y z
N MET A 1 13.95 7.69 8.79
CA MET A 1 13.48 7.44 7.41
C MET A 1 12.10 8.03 7.25
N LYS A 2 11.71 8.30 6.01
CA LYS A 2 10.37 8.78 5.68
C LYS A 2 9.55 7.71 4.97
N ILE A 3 8.38 7.42 5.51
CA ILE A 3 7.54 6.29 5.11
C ILE A 3 6.20 6.82 4.58
N CYS A 4 5.85 6.39 3.36
CA CYS A 4 4.53 6.59 2.81
C CYS A 4 3.67 5.35 3.07
N LEU A 5 2.63 5.49 3.87
CA LEU A 5 1.65 4.43 4.15
C LEU A 5 0.46 4.60 3.21
N THR A 6 0.13 3.60 2.40
CA THR A 6 -1.00 3.68 1.46
C THR A 6 -1.99 2.53 1.62
N CYS A 7 -3.26 2.89 1.82
CA CYS A 7 -4.36 1.95 2.02
C CYS A 7 -5.70 2.63 1.70
N SER A 8 -6.73 1.85 1.39
CA SER A 8 -8.10 2.37 1.40
C SER A 8 -8.58 2.62 2.83
N HIS A 9 -9.76 3.20 2.98
CA HIS A 9 -10.45 3.25 4.26
C HIS A 9 -10.88 1.84 4.74
N GLY A 10 -11.37 1.75 5.98
CA GLY A 10 -11.95 0.50 6.53
C GLY A 10 -10.88 -0.48 6.98
N GLY A 11 -11.05 -1.77 6.64
CA GLY A 11 -10.18 -2.86 7.12
C GLY A 11 -8.69 -2.66 6.82
N HIS A 12 -8.34 -2.23 5.61
CA HIS A 12 -6.93 -1.96 5.26
C HIS A 12 -6.30 -0.83 6.09
N LEU A 13 -7.08 0.17 6.48
CA LEU A 13 -6.61 1.21 7.40
C LEU A 13 -6.40 0.64 8.81
N THR A 14 -7.31 -0.21 9.28
CA THR A 14 -7.14 -0.92 10.56
C THR A 14 -5.85 -1.74 10.57
N GLU A 15 -5.58 -2.48 9.49
CA GLU A 15 -4.35 -3.26 9.33
C GLU A 15 -3.09 -2.36 9.45
N ILE A 16 -3.04 -1.21 8.77
CA ILE A 16 -1.92 -0.28 8.93
C ILE A 16 -1.83 0.26 10.36
N LEU A 17 -2.97 0.59 10.97
CA LEU A 17 -3.01 1.13 12.33
C LEU A 17 -2.46 0.15 13.38
N GLN A 18 -2.67 -1.16 13.19
CA GLN A 18 -2.08 -2.20 14.04
C GLN A 18 -0.55 -2.30 13.91
N LEU A 19 0.01 -1.86 12.78
CA LEU A 19 1.46 -1.85 12.53
C LEU A 19 2.14 -0.54 12.97
N MET A 20 1.39 0.42 13.52
CA MET A 20 1.93 1.75 13.83
C MET A 20 3.09 1.74 14.82
N ASP A 21 3.11 0.77 15.74
CA ASP A 21 4.21 0.60 16.68
C ASP A 21 5.54 0.30 15.98
N ALA A 22 5.51 -0.40 14.85
CA ALA A 22 6.70 -0.68 14.04
C ALA A 22 7.25 0.58 13.33
N PHE A 23 6.46 1.66 13.24
CA PHE A 23 6.84 2.91 12.59
C PHE A 23 7.15 4.04 13.60
N GLN A 24 7.19 3.75 14.90
CA GLN A 24 7.51 4.76 15.91
C GLN A 24 8.88 5.42 15.65
N GLY A 25 8.91 6.75 15.79
CA GLY A 25 10.11 7.56 15.54
C GLY A 25 10.45 7.79 14.07
N GLN A 26 9.64 7.30 13.12
CA GLN A 26 9.80 7.58 11.69
C GLN A 26 8.91 8.75 11.24
N ASP A 27 9.31 9.48 10.19
CA ASP A 27 8.45 10.48 9.56
C ASP A 27 7.44 9.75 8.65
N ILE A 28 6.18 9.73 9.05
CA ILE A 28 5.13 9.00 8.35
C ILE A 28 4.11 9.95 7.72
N PHE A 29 3.63 9.58 6.54
CA PHE A 29 2.45 10.20 5.96
C PHE A 29 1.62 9.17 5.20
N PHE A 30 0.34 9.49 5.05
CA PHE A 30 -0.64 8.59 4.47
C PHE A 30 -1.08 9.04 3.07
N ILE A 31 -1.25 8.09 2.15
CA ILE A 31 -2.04 8.27 0.91
C ILE A 31 -3.25 7.34 1.00
N THR A 32 -4.43 7.91 1.19
CA THR A 32 -5.67 7.15 1.44
C THR A 32 -6.88 7.78 0.75
N TYR A 33 -8.08 7.24 0.91
CA TYR A 33 -9.31 7.87 0.44
C TYR A 33 -9.91 8.80 1.49
N GLU A 34 -10.77 9.71 1.05
CA GLU A 34 -11.60 10.50 1.98
C GLU A 34 -12.54 9.58 2.77
N GLY A 35 -12.61 9.79 4.08
CA GLY A 35 -13.44 8.98 4.97
C GLY A 35 -13.30 9.41 6.43
N ALA A 36 -14.35 9.18 7.23
CA ALA A 36 -14.43 9.65 8.61
C ALA A 36 -13.25 9.18 9.48
N ARG A 37 -12.76 7.95 9.29
CA ARG A 37 -11.64 7.39 10.06
C ARG A 37 -10.26 7.86 9.62
N SER A 38 -10.16 8.56 8.48
CA SER A 38 -8.89 9.14 8.06
C SER A 38 -8.68 10.52 8.67
N SER A 39 -9.70 11.18 9.24
CA SER A 39 -9.59 12.54 9.83
C SER A 39 -8.56 12.64 10.95
N GLU A 40 -8.34 11.55 11.68
CA GLU A 40 -7.44 11.47 12.83
C GLU A 40 -5.97 11.26 12.46
N LEU A 41 -5.66 11.03 11.18
CA LEU A 41 -4.28 10.82 10.71
C LEU A 41 -3.55 12.17 10.61
N THR A 42 -2.41 12.27 11.27
CA THR A 42 -1.65 13.52 11.44
C THR A 42 -1.25 14.17 10.11
N LYS A 43 -0.75 13.38 9.16
CA LYS A 43 -0.30 13.85 7.85
C LYS A 43 -0.81 12.92 6.75
N LYS A 44 -1.77 13.41 5.95
CA LYS A 44 -2.43 12.60 4.93
C LYS A 44 -2.67 13.36 3.63
N TYR A 45 -2.68 12.61 2.54
CA TYR A 45 -3.14 13.03 1.23
C TYR A 45 -4.28 12.12 0.80
N THR A 46 -5.37 12.73 0.33
CA THR A 46 -6.56 11.99 -0.07
C THR A 46 -6.63 11.82 -1.58
N LEU A 47 -7.03 10.64 -2.04
CA LEU A 47 -7.40 10.37 -3.43
C LEU A 47 -8.92 10.16 -3.53
N LYS A 48 -9.46 10.34 -4.73
CA LYS A 48 -10.84 9.91 -5.03
C LYS A 48 -10.88 8.39 -5.11
N ASN A 49 -12.00 7.78 -4.73
CA ASN A 49 -12.16 6.33 -4.81
C ASN A 49 -12.02 5.85 -6.27
N LEU A 50 -11.02 4.99 -6.49
CA LEU A 50 -10.64 4.49 -7.81
C LEU A 50 -11.57 3.35 -8.26
N GLY A 51 -12.10 2.57 -7.31
CA GLY A 51 -12.89 1.38 -7.59
C GLY A 51 -12.13 0.43 -8.52
N LYS A 52 -12.82 -0.17 -9.50
CA LYS A 52 -12.18 -1.02 -10.51
C LYS A 52 -11.97 -0.31 -11.85
N ASN A 53 -11.95 1.03 -11.86
CA ASN A 53 -11.97 1.80 -13.10
C ASN A 53 -10.55 2.19 -13.59
N PRO A 54 -10.04 1.63 -14.71
CA PRO A 54 -8.72 1.92 -15.28
C PRO A 54 -8.44 3.41 -15.48
N VAL A 55 -9.45 4.17 -15.92
CA VAL A 55 -9.32 5.61 -16.18
C VAL A 55 -9.07 6.38 -14.89
N ARG A 56 -9.74 6.01 -13.79
CA ARG A 56 -9.53 6.67 -12.50
C ARG A 56 -8.14 6.43 -11.94
N PHE A 57 -7.57 5.24 -12.16
CA PHE A 57 -6.17 4.97 -11.80
C PHE A 57 -5.22 5.90 -12.55
N LEU A 58 -5.35 6.01 -13.88
CA LEU A 58 -4.51 6.90 -14.69
C LEU A 58 -4.64 8.37 -14.26
N LEU A 59 -5.87 8.83 -14.01
CA LEU A 59 -6.13 10.20 -13.54
C LEU A 59 -5.56 10.49 -12.15
N SER A 60 -5.30 9.46 -11.34
CA SER A 60 -4.68 9.62 -10.02
C SER A 60 -3.16 9.80 -10.08
N ILE A 61 -2.50 9.37 -11.18
CA ILE A 61 -1.04 9.37 -11.31
C ILE A 61 -0.43 10.77 -11.14
N PRO A 62 -0.90 11.85 -11.80
CA PRO A 62 -0.28 13.17 -11.64
C PRO A 62 -0.30 13.67 -10.19
N LYS A 63 -1.40 13.40 -9.47
CA LYS A 63 -1.55 13.78 -8.07
C LYS A 63 -0.60 12.97 -7.19
N VAL A 64 -0.57 11.65 -7.35
CA VAL A 64 0.35 10.75 -6.63
C VAL A 64 1.81 11.15 -6.89
N PHE A 65 2.15 11.41 -8.15
CA PHE A 65 3.49 11.81 -8.56
C PHE A 65 3.92 13.12 -7.88
N SER A 66 3.05 14.12 -7.87
CA SER A 66 3.29 15.39 -7.16
C SER A 66 3.52 15.18 -5.66
N ILE A 67 2.71 14.34 -5.02
CA ILE A 67 2.86 14.01 -3.59
C ILE A 67 4.21 13.34 -3.32
N LEU A 68 4.54 12.29 -4.08
CA LEU A 68 5.79 11.54 -3.88
C LEU A 68 7.03 12.39 -4.18
N LEU A 69 6.98 13.29 -5.17
CA LEU A 69 8.08 14.23 -5.45
C LEU A 69 8.25 15.30 -4.36
N ARG A 70 7.16 15.76 -3.77
CA ARG A 70 7.19 16.76 -2.70
C ARG A 70 7.70 16.13 -1.39
N GLU A 71 7.15 14.98 -1.04
CA GLU A 71 7.43 14.34 0.25
C GLU A 71 8.74 13.55 0.23
N LYS A 72 9.13 12.98 -0.92
CA LYS A 72 10.34 12.17 -1.11
C LYS A 72 10.49 11.04 -0.07
N PRO A 73 9.52 10.11 0.03
CA PRO A 73 9.66 8.98 0.96
C PRO A 73 10.79 8.05 0.54
N ASP A 74 11.42 7.41 1.52
CA ASP A 74 12.40 6.34 1.31
C ASP A 74 11.72 5.03 0.88
N ILE A 75 10.50 4.80 1.38
CA ILE A 75 9.71 3.59 1.13
C ILE A 75 8.21 3.88 1.11
N VAL A 76 7.50 3.18 0.22
CA VAL A 76 6.03 3.07 0.20
C VAL A 76 5.62 1.71 0.73
N ILE A 77 4.72 1.68 1.72
CA ILE A 77 4.17 0.46 2.31
C ILE A 77 2.66 0.43 2.10
N SER A 78 2.11 -0.72 1.71
CA SER A 78 0.66 -0.90 1.59
C SER A 78 0.21 -2.24 2.14
N THR A 79 -0.93 -2.25 2.84
CA THR A 79 -1.68 -3.45 3.24
C THR A 79 -2.74 -3.87 2.22
N GLY A 80 -2.70 -3.29 1.02
CA GLY A 80 -3.60 -3.61 -0.09
C GLY A 80 -4.66 -2.55 -0.41
N SER A 81 -5.75 -3.06 -0.99
CA SER A 81 -6.71 -2.39 -1.89
C SER A 81 -6.11 -1.93 -3.22
N GLU A 82 -6.98 -1.49 -4.13
CA GLU A 82 -6.62 -1.02 -5.45
C GLU A 82 -5.78 0.27 -5.44
N ILE A 83 -5.82 1.06 -4.36
CA ILE A 83 -5.09 2.34 -4.27
C ILE A 83 -3.58 2.13 -4.36
N ALA A 84 -3.10 0.95 -3.94
CA ALA A 84 -1.70 0.57 -4.04
C ALA A 84 -1.20 0.58 -5.49
N ILE A 85 -2.05 0.28 -6.47
CA ILE A 85 -1.66 0.15 -7.88
C ILE A 85 -1.01 1.45 -8.39
N PRO A 86 -1.72 2.60 -8.49
CA PRO A 86 -1.12 3.82 -9.01
C PRO A 86 0.04 4.30 -8.14
N VAL A 87 -0.02 4.10 -6.82
CA VAL A 87 1.06 4.53 -5.91
C VAL A 87 2.34 3.74 -6.14
N PHE A 88 2.27 2.41 -6.28
CA PHE A 88 3.44 1.55 -6.45
C PHE A 88 4.09 1.76 -7.81
N TYR A 89 3.30 1.85 -8.89
CA TYR A 89 3.85 2.14 -10.20
C TYR A 89 4.53 3.51 -10.24
N THR A 90 3.92 4.52 -9.62
CA THR A 90 4.53 5.85 -9.52
C THR A 90 5.82 5.84 -8.67
N ALA A 91 5.80 5.13 -7.55
CA ALA A 91 6.98 4.94 -6.70
C ALA A 91 8.13 4.26 -7.47
N LYS A 92 7.80 3.24 -8.28
CA LYS A 92 8.79 2.53 -9.10
C LYS A 92 9.45 3.45 -10.14
N LEU A 93 8.65 4.31 -10.80
CA LEU A 93 9.17 5.31 -11.74
C LEU A 93 10.12 6.30 -11.04
N LEU A 94 9.84 6.64 -9.78
CA LEU A 94 10.66 7.52 -8.95
C LEU A 94 11.80 6.79 -8.22
N ARG A 95 12.00 5.49 -8.46
CA ARG A 95 12.99 4.63 -7.78
C ARG A 95 12.87 4.61 -6.25
N ILE A 96 11.65 4.81 -5.74
CA ILE A 96 11.32 4.67 -4.32
C ILE A 96 11.11 3.19 -4.00
N LYS A 97 11.59 2.73 -2.84
CA LYS A 97 11.40 1.34 -2.41
C LYS A 97 9.93 1.06 -2.15
N THR A 98 9.49 -0.15 -2.45
CA THR A 98 8.09 -0.56 -2.30
C THR A 98 7.96 -1.85 -1.51
N MET A 99 7.06 -1.87 -0.53
CA MET A 99 6.72 -3.03 0.29
C MET A 99 5.21 -3.25 0.26
N PHE A 100 4.79 -4.37 -0.30
CA PHE A 100 3.40 -4.79 -0.28
C PHE A 100 3.19 -5.85 0.80
N ILE A 101 2.16 -5.67 1.62
CA ILE A 101 1.68 -6.62 2.61
C ILE A 101 0.30 -7.05 2.12
N GLU A 102 0.16 -8.31 1.74
CA GLU A 102 -1.13 -8.85 1.31
C GLU A 102 -2.10 -8.88 2.50
N SER A 103 -3.35 -8.50 2.25
CA SER A 103 -4.35 -8.34 3.31
C SER A 103 -4.65 -9.65 4.01
N LEU A 104 -4.94 -9.54 5.32
CA LEU A 104 -5.29 -10.65 6.19
C LEU A 104 -6.49 -11.45 5.66
N CYS A 105 -7.44 -10.79 5.01
CA CYS A 105 -8.64 -11.43 4.44
C CYS A 105 -8.34 -12.37 3.26
N ARG A 106 -7.13 -12.37 2.70
CA ARG A 106 -6.73 -13.20 1.55
C ARG A 106 -6.12 -14.50 2.01
N VAL A 107 -6.95 -15.46 2.40
CA VAL A 107 -6.48 -16.75 2.93
C VAL A 107 -6.07 -17.72 1.82
N GLU A 108 -6.98 -17.96 0.86
CA GLU A 108 -6.80 -18.99 -0.18
C GLU A 108 -6.32 -18.40 -1.51
N GLU A 109 -6.88 -17.25 -1.88
CA GLU A 109 -6.65 -16.62 -3.16
C GLU A 109 -6.07 -15.21 -3.01
N PRO A 110 -4.99 -14.90 -3.76
CA PRO A 110 -4.36 -13.59 -3.71
C PRO A 110 -5.26 -12.47 -4.25
N SER A 111 -5.06 -11.25 -3.75
CA SER A 111 -5.84 -10.11 -4.22
C SER A 111 -5.47 -9.73 -5.66
N LEU A 112 -6.42 -9.15 -6.40
CA LEU A 112 -6.14 -8.64 -7.73
C LEU A 112 -5.09 -7.52 -7.69
N SER A 113 -5.18 -6.61 -6.72
CA SER A 113 -4.18 -5.57 -6.51
C SER A 113 -2.81 -6.17 -6.19
N GLY A 114 -2.75 -7.17 -5.31
CA GLY A 114 -1.54 -7.92 -4.98
C GLY A 114 -0.88 -8.52 -6.22
N LYS A 115 -1.65 -9.22 -7.08
CA LYS A 115 -1.16 -9.74 -8.37
C LYS A 115 -0.58 -8.65 -9.27
N ILE A 116 -1.24 -7.50 -9.34
CA ILE A 116 -0.84 -6.38 -10.21
C ILE A 116 0.43 -5.70 -9.70
N VAL A 117 0.57 -5.50 -8.39
CA VAL A 117 1.73 -4.79 -7.81
C VAL A 117 2.91 -5.71 -7.51
N TYR A 118 2.71 -7.03 -7.49
CA TYR A 118 3.76 -8.03 -7.30
C TYR A 118 5.04 -7.80 -8.14
N PRO A 119 4.99 -7.57 -9.47
CA PRO A 119 6.19 -7.35 -10.27
C PRO A 119 6.97 -6.09 -9.88
N VAL A 120 6.26 -5.04 -9.43
CA VAL A 120 6.86 -3.74 -9.08
C VAL A 120 7.24 -3.63 -7.61
N SER A 121 6.79 -4.56 -6.77
CA SER A 121 7.13 -4.62 -5.34
C SER A 121 8.57 -5.10 -5.15
N ASP A 122 9.33 -4.38 -4.31
CA ASP A 122 10.69 -4.76 -3.91
C ASP A 122 10.65 -5.78 -2.75
N VAL A 123 9.71 -5.59 -1.81
CA VAL A 123 9.37 -6.56 -0.77
C VAL A 123 7.90 -6.92 -0.90
N PHE A 124 7.57 -8.22 -0.85
CA PHE A 124 6.20 -8.71 -0.95
C PHE A 124 5.93 -9.71 0.18
N LEU A 125 5.11 -9.32 1.14
CA LEU A 125 4.76 -10.12 2.31
C LEU A 125 3.37 -10.71 2.15
N VAL A 126 3.23 -12.00 2.47
CA VAL A 126 1.95 -12.69 2.55
C VAL A 126 1.67 -13.11 3.99
N GLN A 127 0.41 -13.01 4.38
CA GLN A 127 -0.08 -13.36 5.72
C GLN A 127 -0.43 -14.85 5.86
N TRP A 128 -0.41 -15.62 4.78
CA TRP A 128 -0.79 -17.03 4.77
C TRP A 128 0.21 -17.85 3.96
N LYS A 129 0.72 -18.95 4.53
CA LYS A 129 1.74 -19.79 3.87
C LYS A 129 1.26 -20.34 2.53
N GLN A 130 -0.03 -20.63 2.40
CA GLN A 130 -0.64 -21.18 1.18
C GLN A 130 -0.50 -20.21 0.00
N LEU A 131 -0.53 -18.90 0.25
CA LEU A 131 -0.34 -17.88 -0.78
C LEU A 131 1.06 -17.89 -1.39
N LEU A 132 2.08 -18.43 -0.70
CA LEU A 132 3.42 -18.56 -1.28
C LEU A 132 3.38 -19.39 -2.57
N SER A 133 2.53 -20.42 -2.63
CA SER A 133 2.35 -21.25 -3.83
C SER A 133 1.66 -20.51 -4.99
N LYS A 134 0.97 -19.41 -4.70
CA LYS A 134 0.19 -18.60 -5.65
C LYS A 134 0.99 -17.41 -6.20
N PHE A 135 2.14 -17.12 -5.60
CA PHE A 135 3.07 -16.07 -6.00
C PHE A 135 4.43 -16.65 -6.38
N GLY A 136 5.30 -15.81 -6.96
CA GLY A 136 6.67 -16.22 -7.28
C GLY A 136 7.64 -16.10 -6.08
N LYS A 137 8.93 -16.26 -6.37
CA LYS A 137 10.03 -16.28 -5.39
C LYS A 137 10.18 -15.02 -4.51
N LYS A 138 9.61 -13.87 -4.90
CA LYS A 138 9.66 -12.64 -4.09
C LYS A 138 8.72 -12.66 -2.89
N ALA A 139 7.70 -13.51 -2.90
CA ALA A 139 6.73 -13.57 -1.81
C ALA A 139 7.37 -14.21 -0.58
N GLN A 140 7.19 -13.57 0.57
CA GLN A 140 7.73 -14.02 1.84
C GLN A 140 6.59 -14.13 2.86
N TYR A 141 6.56 -15.23 3.60
CA TYR A 141 5.61 -15.41 4.69
C TYR A 141 6.25 -14.93 6.00
N TRP A 142 5.62 -13.97 6.66
CA TRP A 142 6.13 -13.33 7.88
C TRP A 142 5.21 -13.53 9.10
N GLY A 143 4.33 -14.53 9.05
CA GLY A 143 3.33 -14.77 10.08
C GLY A 143 1.99 -14.13 9.74
N ASN A 144 1.08 -14.16 10.72
CA ASN A 144 -0.22 -13.53 10.66
C ASN A 144 -0.19 -12.36 11.65
N VAL A 145 0.53 -11.29 11.29
CA VAL A 145 0.93 -10.21 12.23
C VAL A 145 -0.10 -9.07 12.26
N LEU A 146 -1.31 -9.31 11.74
CA LEU A 146 -2.44 -8.36 11.75
C LEU A 146 -3.67 -9.02 12.40
#